data_AF-A0A167S3G8-F1
#
_entry.id   AF-A0A167S3G8-F1
#
_cell.length_a   1.000
_cell.length_b   1.000
_cell.length_c   1.000
_cell.angle_alpha   90.00
_cell.angle_beta   90.00
_cell.angle_gamma   90.00
#
_symmetry.space_group_name_H-M   'P 1'
#
loop_
_entity.id
_entity.type
_entity.pdbx_description
1 polymer ?
#
loop_
_entity_poly.entity_id
_entity_poly.type
_entity_poly.pdbx_seq_one_letter_code
_entity_poly.pdbx_strand_id
1 'polypeptide(L)'
;MGRQRFHPAALLPLLLLAARPAAAFTHYDNACHIVGDTDIYGIGVRIGYYLTWFAAVLAVGINSNKGITDTLKAVNVMFCAVLIVLIRNVGLGSFAVLEWQIAVGLVLILPLSPLIFAFILGGPGLASWGVLFVLYGLYACLLPWLFWMKLDQGRHVHCPEVRMWIFASFDFYNTHYIKFLKALSIIACFGGAFIVVLGLYLIYSRMDGNRTLADTWIAEKVKENTDAPAPSSEDTSGARLVLVLLFLFGGGLTIATTEKIIHLNQIDLSDANFSNTGQLIPFLVGLFAVISTIFSGMFDRDEKPESSAARRANRYP
;
A
#
# COMPACT_ATOMS: atom_id res chain seq x y z
N MET A 1 6.66 24.21 -35.54
CA MET A 1 5.86 24.48 -34.33
C MET A 1 6.52 23.80 -33.14
N GLY A 2 7.16 24.56 -32.25
CA GLY A 2 7.87 24.02 -31.09
C GLY A 2 6.89 23.60 -29.99
N ARG A 3 6.92 22.33 -29.57
CA ARG A 3 6.20 21.86 -28.38
C ARG A 3 6.80 22.57 -27.15
N GLN A 4 6.12 23.60 -26.63
CA GLN A 4 6.38 24.09 -25.28
C GLN A 4 6.08 22.95 -24.31
N ARG A 5 7.13 22.37 -23.73
CA ARG A 5 6.99 21.39 -22.65
C ARG A 5 6.54 22.17 -21.41
N PHE A 6 5.30 21.95 -21.00
CA PHE A 6 4.82 22.40 -19.71
C PHE A 6 5.78 21.87 -18.65
N HIS A 7 6.44 22.75 -17.89
CA HIS A 7 7.35 22.36 -16.82
C HIS A 7 6.55 22.21 -15.52
N PRO A 8 6.23 20.99 -15.06
CA PRO A 8 5.48 20.78 -13.81
C PRO A 8 6.20 21.29 -12.55
N ALA A 9 7.46 21.70 -12.67
CA ALA A 9 8.28 22.16 -11.56
C ALA A 9 7.78 23.45 -10.87
N ALA A 10 6.95 24.28 -11.52
CA ALA A 10 6.47 25.53 -10.93
C ALA A 10 5.23 25.36 -10.01
N LEU A 11 4.45 24.28 -10.17
CA LEU A 11 3.26 24.02 -9.34
C LEU A 11 3.61 23.40 -7.98
N LEU A 12 4.70 22.65 -7.91
CA LEU A 12 5.11 21.94 -6.69
C LEU A 12 5.48 22.88 -5.52
N PRO A 13 6.27 23.96 -5.70
CA PRO A 13 6.58 24.90 -4.63
C PRO A 13 5.33 25.60 -4.10
N LEU A 14 4.37 25.92 -4.99
CA LEU A 14 3.13 26.60 -4.59
C LEU A 14 2.25 25.69 -3.73
N LEU A 15 2.19 24.39 -4.05
CA LEU A 15 1.51 23.37 -3.25
C LEU A 15 2.20 23.14 -1.91
N LEU A 16 3.54 23.18 -1.87
CA LEU A 16 4.31 23.03 -0.63
C LEU A 16 4.21 24.26 0.28
N LEU A 17 4.02 25.46 -0.27
CA LEU A 17 3.81 26.69 0.52
C LEU A 17 2.41 26.76 1.14
N ALA A 18 1.42 26.08 0.56
CA ALA A 18 0.08 25.94 1.14
C ALA A 18 0.04 24.88 2.27
N ALA A 19 1.13 24.13 2.46
CA ALA A 19 1.20 23.05 3.44
C ALA A 19 1.24 23.58 4.87
N ARG A 20 0.26 23.17 5.69
CA ARG A 20 0.33 23.32 7.14
C ARG A 20 0.50 21.94 7.76
N PRO A 21 1.55 21.71 8.57
CA PRO A 21 1.65 20.47 9.32
C PRO A 21 0.45 20.38 10.26
N ALA A 22 -0.37 19.34 10.10
CA ALA A 22 -1.34 19.00 11.11
C ALA A 22 -0.56 18.33 12.23
N ALA A 23 -0.45 18.97 13.39
CA ALA A 23 0.01 18.26 14.58
C ALA A 23 -1.19 17.54 15.19
N ALA A 24 -1.71 16.54 14.47
CA ALA A 24 -2.83 15.73 14.92
C ALA A 24 -2.30 14.60 15.82
N PHE A 25 -3.06 14.33 16.86
CA PHE A 25 -2.64 13.52 18.00
C PHE A 25 -3.87 12.85 18.59
N THR A 26 -3.77 11.55 18.84
CA THR A 26 -4.90 10.77 19.33
C THR A 26 -5.07 10.98 20.81
N HIS A 27 -6.26 11.42 21.18
CA HIS A 27 -6.61 11.68 22.56
C HIS A 27 -8.10 11.41 22.80
N TYR A 28 -8.47 11.31 24.08
CA TYR A 28 -9.87 11.26 24.49
C TYR A 28 -10.32 12.67 24.84
N ASP A 29 -11.51 13.05 24.38
CA ASP A 29 -12.18 14.25 24.89
C ASP A 29 -12.78 14.00 26.30
N ASN A 30 -13.33 15.04 26.91
CA ASN A 30 -13.98 14.93 28.23
C ASN A 30 -15.24 14.05 28.21
N ALA A 31 -15.79 13.75 27.03
CA ALA A 31 -16.95 12.90 26.83
C ALA A 31 -16.58 11.45 26.47
N CYS A 32 -15.29 11.10 26.58
CA CYS A 32 -14.77 9.77 26.23
C CYS A 32 -14.89 9.41 24.74
N HIS A 33 -15.00 10.39 23.85
CA HIS A 33 -14.84 10.16 22.42
C HIS A 33 -13.36 10.14 22.05
N ILE A 34 -13.02 9.25 21.12
CA ILE A 34 -11.68 9.15 20.56
C ILE A 34 -11.56 10.22 19.47
N VAL A 35 -10.71 11.22 19.68
CA VAL A 35 -10.29 12.14 18.62
C VAL A 35 -9.12 11.48 17.90
N GLY A 36 -9.33 11.07 16.65
CA GLY A 36 -8.39 10.27 15.88
C GLY A 36 -7.29 11.10 15.21
N ASP A 37 -6.11 10.50 15.00
CA ASP A 37 -5.09 11.16 14.19
C ASP A 37 -5.47 11.16 12.70
N THR A 38 -5.83 12.35 12.24
CA THR A 38 -6.17 12.58 10.84
C THR A 38 -5.02 12.23 9.89
N ASP A 39 -3.75 12.38 10.27
CA ASP A 39 -2.63 12.09 9.37
C ASP A 39 -2.39 10.59 9.13
N ILE A 40 -2.98 9.71 9.93
CA ILE A 40 -2.88 8.25 9.77
C ILE A 40 -4.06 7.69 8.97
N TYR A 41 -5.28 8.11 9.28
CA TYR A 41 -6.50 7.56 8.67
C TYR A 41 -7.63 8.60 8.52
N GLY A 42 -7.27 9.87 8.43
CA GLY A 42 -8.18 10.93 8.00
C GLY A 42 -8.73 10.66 6.61
N ILE A 43 -9.76 11.43 6.24
CA ILE A 43 -10.53 11.18 5.01
C ILE A 43 -9.68 11.22 3.74
N GLY A 44 -8.71 12.14 3.65
CA GLY A 44 -7.81 12.25 2.52
C GLY A 44 -6.83 11.08 2.42
N VAL A 45 -6.32 10.62 3.57
CA VAL A 45 -5.45 9.43 3.65
C VAL A 45 -6.20 8.19 3.20
N ARG A 46 -7.39 7.94 3.77
CA ARG A 46 -8.23 6.79 3.44
C ARG A 46 -8.60 6.75 1.96
N ILE A 47 -9.15 7.86 1.43
CA ILE A 47 -9.51 7.93 0.01
C ILE A 47 -8.26 7.76 -0.87
N GLY A 48 -7.11 8.32 -0.48
CA GLY A 48 -5.84 8.12 -1.17
C GLY A 48 -5.46 6.64 -1.31
N TYR A 49 -5.53 5.88 -0.22
CA TYR A 49 -5.30 4.43 -0.24
C TYR A 49 -6.36 3.68 -1.06
N TYR A 50 -7.64 4.05 -0.95
CA TYR A 50 -8.73 3.42 -1.71
C TYR A 50 -8.55 3.63 -3.23
N LEU A 51 -8.21 4.84 -3.66
CA LEU A 51 -7.92 5.16 -5.06
C LEU A 51 -6.67 4.43 -5.55
N THR A 52 -5.62 4.36 -4.73
CA THR A 52 -4.37 3.67 -5.09
C THR A 52 -4.60 2.16 -5.24
N TRP A 53 -5.37 1.55 -4.34
CA TRP A 53 -5.78 0.16 -4.47
C TRP A 53 -6.60 -0.06 -5.75
N PHE A 54 -7.58 0.81 -6.02
CA PHE A 54 -8.37 0.73 -7.23
C PHE A 54 -7.50 0.86 -8.48
N ALA A 55 -6.51 1.76 -8.49
CA ALA A 55 -5.53 1.87 -9.56
C ALA A 55 -4.75 0.57 -9.76
N ALA A 56 -4.31 -0.10 -8.69
CA ALA A 56 -3.61 -1.37 -8.78
C ALA A 56 -4.50 -2.47 -9.38
N VAL A 57 -5.76 -2.57 -8.94
CA VAL A 57 -6.75 -3.53 -9.48
C VAL A 57 -6.99 -3.25 -10.97
N LEU A 58 -7.16 -1.99 -11.35
CA LEU A 58 -7.32 -1.57 -12.73
C LEU A 58 -6.09 -1.92 -13.57
N ALA A 59 -4.89 -1.67 -13.05
CA ALA A 59 -3.62 -1.96 -13.72
C ALA A 59 -3.46 -3.46 -14.00
N VAL A 60 -3.87 -4.32 -13.06
CA VAL A 60 -3.93 -5.78 -13.26
C VAL A 60 -4.97 -6.13 -14.33
N GLY A 61 -6.18 -5.56 -14.26
CA GLY A 61 -7.26 -5.84 -15.21
C GLY A 61 -6.90 -5.48 -16.66
N ILE A 62 -6.23 -4.35 -16.87
CA ILE A 62 -5.77 -3.90 -18.20
C ILE A 62 -4.41 -4.49 -18.60
N ASN A 63 -3.77 -5.26 -17.71
CA ASN A 63 -2.43 -5.81 -17.87
C ASN A 63 -1.36 -4.73 -18.20
N SER A 64 -1.40 -3.59 -17.48
CA SER A 64 -0.43 -2.50 -17.63
C SER A 64 0.66 -2.59 -16.57
N ASN A 65 1.82 -3.10 -16.99
CA ASN A 65 3.06 -3.15 -16.22
C ASN A 65 3.50 -1.77 -15.71
N LYS A 66 3.29 -0.72 -16.51
CA LYS A 66 3.59 0.66 -16.13
C LYS A 66 2.64 1.15 -15.03
N GLY A 67 1.33 0.91 -15.18
CA GLY A 67 0.33 1.25 -14.15
C GLY A 67 0.62 0.57 -12.80
N ILE A 68 1.02 -0.71 -12.82
CA ILE A 68 1.44 -1.44 -11.61
C ILE A 68 2.66 -0.76 -10.96
N THR A 69 3.68 -0.42 -11.76
CA THR A 69 4.91 0.22 -11.23
C THR A 69 4.63 1.57 -10.59
N ASP A 70 3.81 2.39 -11.24
CA ASP A 70 3.48 3.73 -10.76
C ASP A 70 2.62 3.66 -9.49
N THR A 71 1.69 2.70 -9.44
CA THR A 71 0.89 2.45 -8.25
C THR A 71 1.74 1.95 -7.08
N LEU A 72 2.71 1.07 -7.34
CA LEU A 72 3.64 0.58 -6.32
C LEU A 72 4.49 1.71 -5.71
N LYS A 73 4.95 2.66 -6.54
CA LYS A 73 5.65 3.87 -6.04
C LYS A 73 4.72 4.71 -5.16
N ALA A 74 3.48 4.92 -5.58
CA ALA A 74 2.48 5.67 -4.80
C ALA A 74 2.25 5.01 -3.43
N VAL A 75 2.06 3.69 -3.38
CA VAL A 75 1.92 2.92 -2.15
C VAL A 75 3.15 3.08 -1.25
N ASN A 76 4.36 2.94 -1.78
CA ASN A 76 5.59 3.07 -1.00
C ASN A 76 5.73 4.45 -0.34
N VAL A 77 5.40 5.52 -1.08
CA VAL A 77 5.47 6.89 -0.55
C VAL A 77 4.45 7.09 0.56
N MET A 78 3.19 6.68 0.35
CA MET A 78 2.14 6.81 1.37
C MET A 78 2.45 5.95 2.60
N PHE A 79 2.89 4.70 2.41
CA PHE A 79 3.26 3.81 3.52
C PHE A 79 4.38 4.47 4.33
N CYS A 80 5.48 4.87 3.69
CA CYS A 80 6.58 5.51 4.39
C CYS A 80 6.10 6.70 5.25
N ALA A 81 5.23 7.56 4.71
CA ALA A 81 4.64 8.68 5.45
C ALA A 81 3.84 8.21 6.68
N VAL A 82 2.88 7.30 6.51
CA VAL A 82 2.05 6.78 7.61
C VAL A 82 2.89 6.06 8.66
N LEU A 83 3.91 5.30 8.26
CA LEU A 83 4.80 4.59 9.17
C LEU A 83 5.62 5.55 10.04
N ILE A 84 6.13 6.63 9.46
CA ILE A 84 6.86 7.66 10.21
C ILE A 84 5.95 8.32 11.25
N VAL A 85 4.72 8.68 10.87
CA VAL A 85 3.73 9.29 11.78
C VAL A 85 3.37 8.30 12.90
N LEU A 86 3.12 7.04 12.58
CA LEU A 86 2.86 5.99 13.56
C LEU A 86 4.00 5.86 14.58
N ILE A 87 5.25 5.72 14.13
CA ILE A 87 6.41 5.58 15.03
C ILE A 87 6.55 6.81 15.93
N ARG A 88 6.39 8.02 15.36
CA ARG A 88 6.44 9.28 16.10
C ARG A 88 5.37 9.32 17.20
N ASN A 89 4.12 9.03 16.86
CA ASN A 89 3.00 9.13 17.81
C ASN A 89 3.10 8.08 18.92
N VAL A 90 3.53 6.86 18.59
CA VAL A 90 3.80 5.83 19.61
C VAL A 90 4.90 6.31 20.56
N GLY A 91 5.96 6.92 20.03
CA GLY A 91 7.06 7.50 20.82
C GLY A 91 6.62 8.63 21.76
N LEU A 92 5.67 9.47 21.32
CA LEU A 92 5.15 10.61 22.09
C LEU A 92 4.05 10.25 23.09
N GLY A 93 3.59 8.99 23.14
CA GLY A 93 2.51 8.60 24.06
C GLY A 93 1.10 8.89 23.52
N SER A 94 0.96 9.57 22.38
CA SER A 94 -0.30 10.07 21.83
C SER A 94 -0.96 9.09 20.85
N PHE A 95 -0.87 7.80 21.13
CA PHE A 95 -1.22 6.75 20.19
C PHE A 95 -2.22 5.78 20.81
N ALA A 96 -3.28 5.46 20.08
CA ALA A 96 -4.18 4.37 20.44
C ALA A 96 -3.90 3.14 19.57
N VAL A 97 -3.78 1.96 20.18
CA VAL A 97 -3.50 0.71 19.44
C VAL A 97 -4.53 0.39 18.36
N LEU A 98 -5.76 0.87 18.53
CA LEU A 98 -6.81 0.83 17.52
C LEU A 98 -6.36 1.41 16.17
N GLU A 99 -5.60 2.50 16.21
CA GLU A 99 -5.10 3.18 14.99
C GLU A 99 -4.07 2.33 14.27
N TRP A 100 -3.27 1.56 15.00
CA TRP A 100 -2.38 0.58 14.39
C TRP A 100 -3.19 -0.38 13.53
N GLN A 101 -4.32 -0.85 14.07
CA GLN A 101 -5.14 -1.85 13.43
C GLN A 101 -5.91 -1.30 12.22
N ILE A 102 -6.32 -0.03 12.28
CA ILE A 102 -6.82 0.70 11.10
C ILE A 102 -5.71 0.82 10.04
N ALA A 103 -4.50 1.19 10.45
CA ALA A 103 -3.36 1.30 9.55
C ALA A 103 -2.95 -0.06 8.95
N VAL A 104 -3.08 -1.19 9.65
CA VAL A 104 -2.90 -2.53 9.08
C VAL A 104 -3.81 -2.71 7.87
N GLY A 105 -5.10 -2.37 8.01
CA GLY A 105 -6.07 -2.47 6.92
C GLY A 105 -5.67 -1.63 5.71
N LEU A 106 -5.39 -0.35 5.94
CA LEU A 106 -5.08 0.63 4.89
C LEU A 106 -3.73 0.39 4.20
N VAL A 107 -2.69 0.12 4.98
CA VAL A 107 -1.30 0.18 4.55
C VAL A 107 -0.76 -1.19 4.18
N LEU A 108 -1.20 -2.26 4.86
CA LEU A 108 -0.75 -3.63 4.58
C LEU A 108 -1.75 -4.40 3.73
N ILE A 109 -2.97 -4.57 4.21
CA ILE A 109 -3.92 -5.52 3.60
C ILE A 109 -4.39 -5.01 2.24
N LEU A 110 -4.81 -3.75 2.18
CA LEU A 110 -5.39 -3.18 0.97
C LEU A 110 -4.41 -3.17 -0.21
N PRO A 111 -3.15 -2.68 -0.08
CA PRO A 111 -2.22 -2.67 -1.21
C PRO A 111 -1.69 -4.06 -1.54
N LEU A 112 -1.57 -4.96 -0.56
CA LEU A 112 -1.03 -6.30 -0.78
C LEU A 112 -1.87 -7.12 -1.76
N SER A 113 -3.21 -6.99 -1.73
CA SER A 113 -4.07 -7.88 -2.51
C SER A 113 -3.79 -7.84 -4.03
N PRO A 114 -3.78 -6.68 -4.73
CA PRO A 114 -3.43 -6.65 -6.15
C PRO A 114 -1.91 -6.75 -6.39
N LEU A 115 -1.08 -6.27 -5.46
CA LEU A 115 0.36 -6.16 -5.64
C LEU A 115 1.06 -7.52 -5.55
N ILE A 116 0.72 -8.37 -4.57
CA ILE A 116 1.41 -9.66 -4.43
C ILE A 116 1.29 -10.53 -5.69
N PHE A 117 0.14 -10.47 -6.38
CA PHE A 117 -0.05 -11.16 -7.64
C PHE A 117 0.71 -10.51 -8.79
N ALA A 118 0.78 -9.17 -8.84
CA ALA A 118 1.63 -8.48 -9.79
C ALA A 118 3.11 -8.86 -9.63
N PHE A 119 3.58 -9.08 -8.39
CA PHE A 119 4.92 -9.60 -8.13
C PHE A 119 5.10 -11.03 -8.65
N ILE A 120 4.17 -11.93 -8.32
CA ILE A 120 4.20 -13.34 -8.76
C ILE A 120 4.20 -13.45 -10.29
N LEU A 121 3.47 -12.56 -10.98
CA LEU A 121 3.41 -12.51 -12.44
C LEU A 121 4.63 -11.84 -13.09
N GLY A 122 5.69 -11.54 -12.33
CA GLY A 122 6.92 -10.96 -12.86
C GLY A 122 6.79 -9.48 -13.22
N GLY A 123 5.96 -8.73 -12.48
CA GLY A 123 5.76 -7.31 -12.69
C GLY A 123 7.08 -6.52 -12.65
N PRO A 124 7.23 -5.48 -13.47
CA PRO A 124 8.44 -4.65 -13.48
C PRO A 124 8.67 -3.93 -12.14
N GLY A 125 9.93 -3.51 -11.93
CA GLY A 125 10.29 -2.61 -10.83
C GLY A 125 10.80 -3.30 -9.56
N LEU A 126 11.77 -4.21 -9.68
CA LEU A 126 12.40 -4.92 -8.54
C LEU A 126 12.82 -4.00 -7.39
N ALA A 127 13.37 -2.81 -7.69
CA ALA A 127 13.73 -1.84 -6.66
C ALA A 127 12.51 -1.33 -5.87
N SER A 128 11.39 -1.04 -6.56
CA SER A 128 10.15 -0.62 -5.89
C SER A 128 9.56 -1.73 -5.02
N TRP A 129 9.67 -3.00 -5.45
CA TRP A 129 9.31 -4.16 -4.64
C TRP A 129 10.21 -4.29 -3.42
N GLY A 130 11.52 -4.10 -3.60
CA GLY A 130 12.47 -4.11 -2.51
C GLY A 130 12.16 -3.05 -1.45
N VAL A 131 11.80 -1.83 -1.86
CA VAL A 131 11.36 -0.77 -0.95
C VAL A 131 10.07 -1.17 -0.22
N LEU A 132 9.08 -1.72 -0.93
CA LEU A 132 7.84 -2.21 -0.31
C LEU A 132 8.14 -3.27 0.75
N PHE A 133 8.99 -4.24 0.43
CA PHE A 133 9.38 -5.32 1.35
C PHE A 133 10.10 -4.77 2.57
N VAL A 134 11.02 -3.81 2.41
CA VAL A 134 11.66 -3.15 3.56
C VAL A 134 10.59 -2.48 4.44
N LEU A 135 9.64 -1.74 3.88
CA LEU A 135 8.57 -1.09 4.65
C LEU A 135 7.67 -2.10 5.38
N TYR A 136 7.23 -3.16 4.69
CA TYR A 136 6.42 -4.24 5.27
C TYR A 136 7.18 -4.96 6.40
N GLY A 137 8.45 -5.27 6.17
CA GLY A 137 9.29 -5.95 7.13
C GLY A 137 9.58 -5.10 8.37
N LEU A 138 9.86 -3.82 8.20
CA LEU A 138 10.02 -2.87 9.31
C LEU A 138 8.73 -2.76 10.13
N TYR A 139 7.58 -2.62 9.48
CA TYR A 139 6.28 -2.59 10.16
C TYR A 139 6.06 -3.87 10.99
N ALA A 140 6.34 -5.04 10.41
CA ALA A 140 6.18 -6.32 11.08
C ALA A 140 7.14 -6.50 12.28
N CYS A 141 8.38 -6.01 12.17
CA CYS A 141 9.35 -6.00 13.27
C CYS A 141 8.96 -5.05 14.43
N LEU A 142 8.10 -4.06 14.20
CA LEU A 142 7.59 -3.16 15.24
C LEU A 142 6.43 -3.76 16.04
N LEU A 143 5.76 -4.81 15.53
CA LEU A 143 4.59 -5.40 16.18
C LEU A 143 4.85 -5.93 17.60
N PRO A 144 5.97 -6.64 17.90
CA PRO A 144 6.24 -7.07 19.26
C PRO A 144 6.37 -5.90 20.23
N TRP A 145 7.13 -4.87 19.84
CA TRP A 145 7.27 -3.68 20.68
C TRP A 145 5.91 -3.05 20.98
N LEU A 146 5.06 -2.91 19.97
CA LEU A 146 3.72 -2.36 20.13
C LEU A 146 2.85 -3.19 21.08
N PHE A 147 2.64 -4.48 20.77
CA PHE A 147 1.67 -5.30 21.50
C PHE A 147 2.16 -5.74 22.88
N TRP A 148 3.46 -5.73 23.14
CA TRP A 148 4.01 -6.08 24.44
C TRP A 148 4.21 -4.87 25.35
N MET A 149 4.64 -3.72 24.82
CA MET A 149 5.02 -2.56 25.62
C MET A 149 3.99 -1.43 25.57
N LYS A 150 3.23 -1.32 24.47
CA LYS A 150 2.37 -0.16 24.19
C LYS A 150 0.89 -0.52 24.04
N LEU A 151 0.50 -1.71 24.48
CA LEU A 151 -0.87 -2.22 24.32
C LEU A 151 -1.92 -1.33 25.02
N ASP A 152 -1.60 -0.85 26.21
CA ASP A 152 -2.50 0.02 26.99
C ASP A 152 -2.28 1.51 26.68
N GLN A 153 -1.43 1.84 25.70
CA GLN A 153 -1.24 3.23 25.27
C GLN A 153 -2.51 3.72 24.58
N GLY A 154 -3.03 4.86 25.05
CA GLY A 154 -4.32 5.37 24.59
C GLY A 154 -5.51 4.56 25.14
N ARG A 155 -5.35 3.77 26.21
CA ARG A 155 -6.50 3.17 26.91
C ARG A 155 -6.94 4.08 28.06
N HIS A 156 -8.23 4.41 28.12
CA HIS A 156 -8.82 5.17 29.22
C HIS A 156 -9.77 4.29 30.05
N VAL A 157 -9.48 4.08 31.34
CA VAL A 157 -10.18 3.11 32.20
C VAL A 157 -11.66 3.44 32.41
N HIS A 158 -12.02 4.74 32.32
CA HIS A 158 -13.39 5.21 32.54
C HIS A 158 -14.21 5.40 31.26
N CYS A 159 -13.63 5.11 30.09
CA CYS A 159 -14.30 5.29 28.81
C CYS A 159 -14.88 3.97 28.28
N PRO A 160 -15.87 4.02 27.36
CA PRO A 160 -16.42 2.82 26.73
C PRO A 160 -15.33 1.94 26.11
N GLU A 161 -15.58 0.63 26.11
CA GLU A 161 -14.67 -0.35 25.52
C GLU A 161 -14.48 -0.11 24.01
N VAL A 162 -13.22 -0.17 23.59
CA VAL A 162 -12.84 -0.06 22.17
C VAL A 162 -13.25 -1.34 21.45
N ARG A 163 -14.01 -1.21 20.37
CA ARG A 163 -14.57 -2.34 19.63
C ARG A 163 -13.81 -2.59 18.34
N MET A 164 -13.53 -3.86 18.08
CA MET A 164 -13.07 -4.36 16.80
C MET A 164 -14.20 -4.94 15.99
N TRP A 165 -14.03 -4.99 14.66
CA TRP A 165 -14.96 -5.67 13.78
C TRP A 165 -14.22 -6.62 12.84
N ILE A 166 -14.53 -7.92 12.93
CA ILE A 166 -14.11 -8.95 11.98
C ILE A 166 -15.32 -9.86 11.79
N PHE A 167 -16.23 -9.48 10.88
CA PHE A 167 -17.56 -10.09 10.69
C PHE A 167 -18.52 -10.06 11.89
N ALA A 168 -18.00 -9.87 13.10
CA ALA A 168 -18.73 -9.60 14.33
C ALA A 168 -17.97 -8.53 15.15
N SER A 169 -18.71 -7.77 15.96
CA SER A 169 -18.10 -6.81 16.88
C SER A 169 -17.66 -7.50 18.17
N PHE A 170 -16.46 -7.21 18.63
CA PHE A 170 -15.93 -7.70 19.91
C PHE A 170 -15.03 -6.65 20.58
N ASP A 171 -14.81 -6.77 21.89
CA ASP A 171 -13.89 -5.89 22.62
C ASP A 171 -12.44 -6.13 22.18
N PHE A 172 -11.75 -5.06 21.77
CA PHE A 172 -10.33 -5.08 21.41
C PHE A 172 -9.47 -5.61 22.55
N TYR A 173 -9.85 -5.30 23.80
CA TYR A 173 -9.10 -5.71 24.99
C TYR A 173 -9.49 -7.10 25.52
N ASN A 174 -10.22 -7.88 24.72
CA ASN A 174 -10.47 -9.28 25.04
C ASN A 174 -9.14 -10.02 25.25
N THR A 175 -9.00 -10.71 26.40
CA THR A 175 -7.75 -11.36 26.80
C THR A 175 -7.27 -12.41 25.78
N HIS A 176 -8.19 -13.13 25.13
CA HIS A 176 -7.82 -14.11 24.11
C HIS A 176 -7.29 -13.43 22.85
N TYR A 177 -7.92 -12.33 22.44
CA TYR A 177 -7.48 -11.57 21.26
C TYR A 177 -6.11 -10.92 21.49
N ILE A 178 -5.86 -10.35 22.66
CA ILE A 178 -4.54 -9.80 23.03
C ILE A 178 -3.46 -10.90 22.99
N LYS A 179 -3.73 -12.06 23.59
CA LYS A 179 -2.79 -13.20 23.57
C LYS A 179 -2.49 -13.64 22.13
N PHE A 180 -3.52 -13.67 21.28
CA PHE A 180 -3.38 -13.95 19.85
C PHE A 180 -2.50 -12.91 19.15
N LEU A 181 -2.74 -11.61 19.34
CA LEU A 181 -1.94 -10.54 18.74
C LEU A 181 -0.47 -10.59 19.19
N LYS A 182 -0.22 -10.84 20.49
CA LYS A 182 1.13 -11.02 21.03
C LYS A 182 1.86 -12.20 20.38
N ALA A 183 1.19 -13.35 20.23
CA ALA A 183 1.77 -14.51 19.55
C ALA A 183 2.04 -14.24 18.06
N LEU A 184 1.06 -13.65 17.36
CA LEU A 184 1.18 -13.29 15.95
C LEU A 184 2.32 -12.30 15.71
N SER A 185 2.55 -11.36 16.63
CA SER A 185 3.61 -10.37 16.54
C SER A 185 5.02 -10.98 16.50
N ILE A 186 5.24 -12.08 17.23
CA ILE A 186 6.53 -12.78 17.24
C ILE A 186 6.79 -13.40 15.87
N ILE A 187 5.80 -14.13 15.33
CA ILE A 187 5.88 -14.74 14.00
C ILE A 187 6.10 -13.67 12.93
N ALA A 188 5.33 -12.59 13.00
CA ALA A 188 5.45 -11.46 12.09
C ALA A 188 6.83 -10.79 12.17
N CYS A 189 7.45 -10.71 13.35
CA CYS A 189 8.79 -10.13 13.48
C CYS A 189 9.86 -10.96 12.76
N PHE A 190 9.82 -12.29 12.88
CA PHE A 190 10.75 -13.16 12.15
C PHE A 190 10.53 -13.11 10.64
N GLY A 191 9.26 -13.20 10.21
CA GLY A 191 8.90 -13.04 8.80
C GLY A 191 9.30 -11.65 8.27
N GLY A 192 9.10 -10.62 9.07
CA GLY A 192 9.47 -9.24 8.76
C GLY A 192 10.97 -9.08 8.56
N ALA A 193 11.80 -9.62 9.45
CA ALA A 193 13.25 -9.59 9.32
C ALA A 193 13.72 -10.28 8.03
N PHE A 194 13.14 -11.44 7.70
CA PHE A 194 13.41 -12.13 6.43
C PHE A 194 13.02 -11.27 5.22
N ILE A 195 11.82 -10.66 5.25
CA ILE A 195 11.34 -9.78 4.17
C ILE A 195 12.22 -8.53 4.02
N VAL A 196 12.74 -7.94 5.10
CA VAL A 196 13.70 -6.82 5.02
C VAL A 196 14.97 -7.23 4.29
N VAL A 197 15.56 -8.38 4.66
CA VAL A 197 16.78 -8.89 3.99
C VAL A 197 16.52 -9.12 2.50
N LEU A 198 15.39 -9.74 2.16
CA LEU A 198 14.97 -9.93 0.77
C LEU A 198 14.80 -8.59 0.04
N GLY A 199 14.15 -7.63 0.67
CA GLY A 199 13.94 -6.30 0.09
C GLY A 199 15.24 -5.55 -0.19
N LEU A 200 16.18 -5.59 0.76
CA LEU A 200 17.52 -5.02 0.59
C LEU A 200 18.30 -5.71 -0.54
N TYR A 201 18.21 -7.04 -0.66
CA TYR A 201 18.80 -7.79 -1.76
C TYR A 201 18.23 -7.38 -3.13
N LEU A 202 16.90 -7.19 -3.24
CA LEU A 202 16.26 -6.72 -4.48
C LEU A 202 16.70 -5.29 -4.86
N ILE A 203 16.92 -4.42 -3.88
CA ILE A 203 17.46 -3.07 -4.12
C ILE A 203 18.92 -3.16 -4.58
N TYR A 204 19.75 -3.90 -3.84
CA TYR A 204 21.18 -4.04 -4.12
C TYR A 204 21.44 -4.64 -5.50
N SER A 205 20.79 -5.76 -5.83
CA SER A 205 20.92 -6.42 -7.15
C SER A 205 20.58 -5.48 -8.31
N ARG A 206 19.67 -4.52 -8.11
CA ARG A 206 19.35 -3.53 -9.13
C ARG A 206 20.41 -2.43 -9.26
N MET A 207 21.08 -2.05 -8.16
CA MET A 207 22.11 -1.01 -8.12
C MET A 207 23.45 -1.48 -8.70
N ASP A 208 23.84 -2.72 -8.42
CA ASP A 208 25.16 -3.27 -8.78
C ASP A 208 25.37 -3.37 -10.31
N GLY A 209 24.33 -3.16 -11.11
CA GLY A 209 24.40 -3.29 -12.57
C GLY A 209 24.69 -4.71 -13.06
N ASN A 210 24.98 -5.63 -12.12
CA ASN A 210 25.19 -7.04 -12.29
C ASN A 210 23.83 -7.72 -12.52
N ARG A 211 23.25 -7.39 -13.67
CA ARG A 211 22.01 -7.93 -14.22
C ARG A 211 21.99 -9.46 -14.23
N THR A 212 23.16 -10.09 -14.22
CA THR A 212 23.33 -11.52 -14.48
C THR A 212 22.48 -12.37 -13.57
N LEU A 213 22.66 -12.45 -12.25
CA LEU A 213 22.00 -13.50 -11.44
C LEU A 213 20.47 -13.39 -11.34
N ALA A 214 19.94 -12.20 -11.07
CA ALA A 214 18.48 -12.02 -10.94
C ALA A 214 17.80 -12.06 -12.31
N ASP A 215 18.36 -11.39 -13.32
CA ASP A 215 17.79 -11.44 -14.66
C ASP A 215 18.01 -12.82 -15.30
N THR A 216 19.07 -13.58 -14.96
CA THR A 216 19.25 -14.97 -15.43
C THR A 216 18.27 -15.89 -14.77
N TRP A 217 18.02 -15.78 -13.46
CA TRP A 217 17.02 -16.62 -12.79
C TRP A 217 15.60 -16.36 -13.34
N ILE A 218 15.26 -15.08 -13.53
CA ILE A 218 13.99 -14.69 -14.16
C ILE A 218 13.97 -15.16 -15.62
N ALA A 219 15.04 -14.95 -16.40
CA ALA A 219 15.11 -15.36 -17.80
C ALA A 219 15.07 -16.88 -17.96
N GLU A 220 15.66 -17.65 -17.04
CA GLU A 220 15.63 -19.10 -17.02
C GLU A 220 14.22 -19.60 -16.70
N LYS A 221 13.56 -19.06 -15.69
CA LYS A 221 12.14 -19.36 -15.43
C LYS A 221 11.21 -18.93 -16.56
N VAL A 222 11.49 -17.80 -17.20
CA VAL A 222 10.74 -17.35 -18.38
C VAL A 222 10.97 -18.32 -19.53
N LYS A 223 12.20 -18.78 -19.76
CA LYS A 223 12.54 -19.75 -20.82
C LYS A 223 11.86 -21.10 -20.57
N GLU A 224 11.93 -21.62 -19.35
CA GLU A 224 11.22 -22.84 -18.93
C GLU A 224 9.71 -22.72 -19.21
N ASN A 225 9.12 -21.56 -18.94
CA ASN A 225 7.72 -21.28 -19.27
C ASN A 225 7.45 -20.98 -20.76
N THR A 226 8.48 -20.65 -21.56
CA THR A 226 8.34 -20.34 -22.99
C THR A 226 8.35 -21.61 -23.83
N ASP A 227 9.04 -22.66 -23.37
CA ASP A 227 9.03 -23.98 -24.00
C ASP A 227 7.72 -24.74 -23.72
N ALA A 228 6.96 -24.34 -22.69
CA ALA A 228 5.58 -24.74 -22.54
C ALA A 228 4.72 -24.11 -23.66
N PRO A 229 3.78 -24.84 -24.27
CA PRO A 229 2.89 -24.29 -25.28
C PRO A 229 2.22 -23.04 -24.70
N ALA A 230 2.46 -21.88 -25.35
CA ALA A 230 1.94 -20.61 -24.88
C ALA A 230 0.43 -20.77 -24.63
N PRO A 231 -0.06 -20.53 -23.40
CA PRO A 231 -1.48 -20.64 -23.13
C PRO A 231 -2.20 -19.76 -24.13
N SER A 232 -3.24 -20.30 -24.77
CA SER A 232 -4.02 -19.55 -25.74
C SER A 232 -4.44 -18.23 -25.08
N SER A 233 -4.36 -17.12 -25.82
CA SER A 233 -4.62 -15.80 -25.26
C SER A 233 -6.01 -15.69 -24.59
N GLU A 234 -6.96 -16.52 -25.01
CA GLU A 234 -8.29 -16.65 -24.42
C GLU A 234 -8.25 -17.16 -22.98
N ASP A 235 -7.37 -18.12 -22.67
CA ASP A 235 -7.32 -18.77 -21.36
C ASP A 235 -6.82 -17.81 -20.26
N THR A 236 -5.94 -16.87 -20.63
CA THR A 236 -5.42 -15.86 -19.68
C THR A 236 -6.43 -14.78 -19.30
N SER A 237 -7.46 -14.56 -20.13
CA SER A 237 -8.48 -13.53 -19.89
C SER A 237 -9.40 -13.90 -18.72
N GLY A 238 -9.83 -15.17 -18.67
CA GLY A 238 -10.68 -15.69 -17.60
C GLY A 238 -10.01 -15.61 -16.22
N ALA A 239 -8.76 -16.08 -16.12
CA ALA A 239 -8.00 -16.03 -14.87
C ALA A 239 -7.81 -14.59 -14.35
N ARG A 240 -7.56 -13.63 -15.25
CA ARG A 240 -7.44 -12.22 -14.88
C ARG A 240 -8.74 -11.63 -14.37
N LEU A 241 -9.86 -11.94 -15.03
CA LEU A 241 -11.17 -11.49 -14.57
C LEU A 241 -11.47 -12.02 -13.16
N VAL A 242 -11.22 -13.30 -12.92
CA VAL A 242 -11.39 -13.92 -11.59
C VAL A 242 -10.51 -13.23 -10.55
N LEU A 243 -9.23 -12.96 -10.86
CA LEU A 243 -8.32 -12.23 -9.96
C LEU A 243 -8.83 -10.81 -9.66
N VAL A 244 -9.27 -10.07 -10.67
CA VAL A 244 -9.83 -8.72 -10.49
C VAL A 244 -11.05 -8.76 -9.57
N LEU A 245 -11.97 -9.70 -9.79
CA LEU A 245 -13.15 -9.87 -8.94
C LEU A 245 -12.76 -10.22 -7.49
N LEU A 246 -11.78 -11.10 -7.31
CA LEU A 246 -11.26 -11.47 -5.99
C LEU A 246 -10.62 -10.28 -5.29
N PHE A 247 -9.86 -9.44 -6.00
CA PHE A 247 -9.29 -8.23 -5.42
C PHE A 247 -10.35 -7.19 -5.08
N LEU A 248 -11.34 -6.98 -5.95
CA LEU A 248 -12.47 -6.10 -5.68
C LEU A 248 -13.21 -6.53 -4.41
N PHE A 249 -13.46 -7.83 -4.26
CA PHE A 249 -14.08 -8.38 -3.07
C PHE A 249 -13.21 -8.21 -1.81
N GLY A 250 -11.95 -8.63 -1.85
CA GLY A 250 -11.04 -8.56 -0.70
C GLY A 250 -10.74 -7.13 -0.25
N GLY A 251 -10.52 -6.23 -1.21
CA GLY A 251 -10.32 -4.81 -0.92
C GLY A 251 -11.60 -4.13 -0.44
N GLY A 252 -12.74 -4.42 -1.08
CA GLY A 252 -14.05 -3.93 -0.62
C GLY A 252 -14.37 -4.35 0.81
N LEU A 253 -14.07 -5.61 1.18
CA LEU A 253 -14.21 -6.10 2.55
C LEU A 253 -13.27 -5.38 3.53
N THR A 254 -12.03 -5.09 3.12
CA THR A 254 -11.05 -4.37 3.93
C THR A 254 -11.49 -2.93 4.18
N ILE A 255 -12.01 -2.25 3.15
CA ILE A 255 -12.60 -0.91 3.25
C ILE A 255 -13.79 -0.94 4.21
N ALA A 256 -14.74 -1.85 3.99
CA ALA A 256 -15.93 -1.98 4.85
C ALA A 256 -15.56 -2.26 6.31
N THR A 257 -14.55 -3.10 6.55
CA THR A 257 -14.02 -3.37 7.90
C THR A 257 -13.47 -2.10 8.54
N THR A 258 -12.64 -1.36 7.80
CA THR A 258 -12.00 -0.13 8.28
C THR A 258 -13.05 0.93 8.64
N GLU A 259 -14.00 1.18 7.73
CA GLU A 259 -15.11 2.12 7.95
C GLU A 259 -15.99 1.68 9.13
N LYS A 260 -16.24 0.37 9.26
CA LYS A 260 -17.03 -0.16 10.37
C LYS A 260 -16.33 0.01 11.71
N ILE A 261 -15.02 -0.20 11.79
CA ILE A 261 -14.23 0.04 13.00
C ILE A 261 -14.30 1.51 13.42
N ILE A 262 -14.10 2.44 12.47
CA ILE A 262 -14.18 3.88 12.72
C ILE A 262 -15.58 4.26 13.25
N HIS A 263 -16.63 3.76 12.58
CA HIS A 263 -18.01 4.04 12.97
C HIS A 263 -18.40 3.45 14.33
N LEU A 264 -18.00 2.21 14.63
CA LEU A 264 -18.33 1.54 15.89
C LEU A 264 -17.70 2.22 17.11
N ASN A 265 -16.56 2.88 16.94
CA ASN A 265 -15.86 3.58 18.01
C ASN A 265 -16.16 5.08 18.02
N GLN A 266 -17.05 5.56 17.15
CA GLN A 266 -17.41 6.99 17.04
C GLN A 266 -16.18 7.90 16.99
N ILE A 267 -15.15 7.50 16.23
CA ILE A 267 -13.90 8.25 16.17
C ILE A 267 -14.18 9.60 15.52
N ASP A 268 -13.91 10.68 16.26
CA ASP A 268 -14.05 12.04 15.75
C ASP A 268 -12.86 12.35 14.84
N LEU A 269 -13.19 12.71 13.59
CA LEU A 269 -12.28 13.13 12.53
C LEU A 269 -12.71 14.48 11.97
N SER A 270 -13.45 15.29 12.73
CA SER A 270 -13.96 16.60 12.30
C SER A 270 -12.83 17.58 11.94
N ASP A 271 -11.66 17.44 12.57
CA ASP A 271 -10.45 18.21 12.24
C ASP A 271 -9.79 17.80 10.91
N ALA A 272 -10.26 16.73 10.25
CA ALA A 272 -9.74 16.24 8.98
C ALA A 272 -10.18 17.13 7.80
N ASN A 273 -9.68 18.35 7.75
CA ASN A 273 -9.90 19.24 6.62
C ASN A 273 -9.00 18.85 5.44
N PHE A 274 -9.55 18.79 4.22
CA PHE A 274 -8.77 18.55 2.98
C PHE A 274 -7.69 19.60 2.71
N SER A 275 -7.78 20.78 3.34
CA SER A 275 -6.72 21.79 3.26
C SER A 275 -5.46 21.41 4.05
N ASN A 276 -5.55 20.47 4.99
CA ASN A 276 -4.38 19.96 5.70
C ASN A 276 -3.53 19.10 4.77
N THR A 277 -2.21 19.29 4.79
CA THR A 277 -1.33 18.59 3.86
C THR A 277 -1.27 17.08 4.06
N GLY A 278 -1.44 16.62 5.31
CA GLY A 278 -1.55 15.19 5.61
C GLY A 278 -2.77 14.53 4.95
N GLN A 279 -3.81 15.31 4.61
CA GLN A 279 -4.98 14.82 3.87
C GLN A 279 -4.82 14.98 2.36
N LEU A 280 -4.37 16.16 1.92
CA LEU A 280 -4.34 16.51 0.50
C LEU A 280 -3.34 15.65 -0.28
N ILE A 281 -2.14 15.44 0.28
CA ILE A 281 -1.06 14.75 -0.45
C ILE A 281 -1.44 13.29 -0.75
N PRO A 282 -1.87 12.45 0.22
CA PRO A 282 -2.29 11.09 -0.08
C PRO A 282 -3.46 11.01 -1.06
N PHE A 283 -4.44 11.91 -0.95
CA PHE A 283 -5.55 12.00 -1.89
C PHE A 283 -5.06 12.24 -3.33
N LEU A 284 -4.19 13.24 -3.53
CA LEU A 284 -3.61 13.55 -4.84
C LEU A 284 -2.75 12.41 -5.38
N VAL A 285 -1.96 11.76 -4.52
CA VAL A 285 -1.15 10.59 -4.88
C VAL A 285 -2.04 9.45 -5.41
N GLY A 286 -3.13 9.14 -4.72
CA GLY A 286 -4.10 8.13 -5.17
C GLY A 286 -4.81 8.51 -6.46
N LEU A 287 -5.25 9.78 -6.58
CA LEU A 287 -5.89 10.28 -7.80
C LEU A 287 -4.95 10.18 -9.01
N PHE A 288 -3.69 10.60 -8.87
CA PHE A 288 -2.71 10.52 -9.95
C PHE A 288 -2.33 9.08 -10.29
N ALA A 289 -2.35 8.15 -9.34
CA ALA A 289 -2.16 6.72 -9.61
C ALA A 289 -3.28 6.17 -10.52
N VAL A 290 -4.53 6.54 -10.27
CA VAL A 290 -5.68 6.14 -11.13
C VAL A 290 -5.53 6.74 -12.53
N ILE A 291 -5.26 8.04 -12.64
CA ILE A 291 -5.10 8.73 -13.93
C ILE A 291 -3.93 8.12 -14.73
N SER A 292 -2.77 7.91 -14.09
CA SER A 292 -1.60 7.31 -14.74
C SER A 292 -1.91 5.89 -15.25
N THR A 293 -2.65 5.11 -14.48
CA THR A 293 -3.04 3.75 -14.87
C THR A 293 -3.99 3.75 -16.07
N ILE A 294 -5.01 4.60 -16.07
CA ILE A 294 -5.95 4.74 -17.21
C ILE A 294 -5.18 5.15 -18.46
N PHE A 295 -4.34 6.18 -18.35
CA PHE A 295 -3.55 6.68 -19.48
C PHE A 295 -2.61 5.60 -20.03
N SER A 296 -1.92 4.86 -19.15
CA SER A 296 -1.07 3.74 -19.57
C SER A 296 -1.86 2.65 -20.29
N GLY A 297 -3.09 2.35 -19.85
CA GLY A 297 -3.97 1.40 -20.53
C GLY A 297 -4.42 1.83 -21.92
N MET A 298 -4.68 3.13 -22.12
CA MET A 298 -5.14 3.68 -23.40
C MET A 298 -4.02 3.72 -24.44
N PHE A 299 -2.83 4.19 -24.05
CA PHE A 299 -1.74 4.47 -25.00
C PHE A 299 -0.73 3.32 -25.18
N ASP A 300 -0.57 2.39 -24.22
CA ASP A 300 0.36 1.26 -24.39
C ASP A 300 -0.13 0.22 -25.43
N ARG A 301 -1.40 0.29 -25.87
CA ARG A 301 -1.96 -0.64 -26.85
C ARG A 301 -1.47 -0.38 -28.28
N ASP A 302 -1.07 0.85 -28.59
CA ASP A 302 -0.77 1.26 -29.96
C ASP A 302 0.66 0.86 -30.40
N GLU A 303 1.57 0.53 -29.48
CA GLU A 303 2.99 0.28 -29.82
C GLU A 303 3.36 -1.18 -30.12
N LYS A 304 2.47 -2.17 -29.91
CA LYS A 304 2.89 -3.58 -29.75
C LYS A 304 3.08 -4.48 -30.99
N PRO A 305 2.49 -4.28 -32.19
CA PRO A 305 2.62 -5.31 -33.22
C PRO A 305 3.94 -5.26 -34.02
N GLU A 306 4.42 -4.10 -34.47
CA GLU A 306 5.50 -4.09 -35.49
C GLU A 306 6.93 -4.16 -34.93
N SER A 307 7.22 -3.55 -33.78
CA SER A 307 8.62 -3.45 -33.31
C SER A 307 9.18 -4.78 -32.80
N SER A 308 8.32 -5.69 -32.34
CA SER A 308 8.71 -7.01 -31.82
C SER A 308 9.12 -7.96 -32.95
N ALA A 309 8.39 -7.92 -34.07
CA ALA A 309 8.72 -8.69 -35.27
C ALA A 309 9.98 -8.14 -35.94
N ALA A 310 10.09 -6.80 -36.06
CA ALA A 310 11.28 -6.16 -36.64
C ALA A 310 12.55 -6.39 -35.80
N ARG A 311 12.46 -6.37 -34.46
CA ARG A 311 13.61 -6.70 -33.58
C ARG A 311 13.99 -8.18 -33.60
N ARG A 312 13.07 -9.09 -33.89
CA ARG A 312 13.40 -10.51 -34.11
C ARG A 312 14.07 -10.71 -35.46
N ALA A 313 13.59 -10.01 -36.50
CA ALA A 313 14.19 -10.05 -37.84
C ALA A 313 15.64 -9.52 -37.84
N ASN A 314 15.95 -8.47 -37.08
CA ASN A 314 17.30 -7.91 -37.02
C ASN A 314 18.28 -8.63 -36.07
N ARG A 315 17.85 -9.68 -35.34
CA ARG A 315 18.72 -10.39 -34.39
C ARG A 315 19.38 -11.65 -34.97
N TYR A 316 19.04 -12.00 -36.22
CA TYR A 316 19.63 -13.12 -36.94
C TYR A 316 20.17 -12.60 -38.29
N PRO A 317 21.46 -12.26 -38.38
CA PRO A 317 22.16 -12.27 -39.67
C PRO A 317 22.36 -13.72 -40.16
#